data_AF-A0A522C1R8-F1
#
_entry.id   AF-A0A522C1R8-F1
#
_cell.length_a   1.000
_cell.length_b   1.000
_cell.length_c   1.000
_cell.angle_alpha   90.00
_cell.angle_beta   90.00
_cell.angle_gamma   90.00
#
_symmetry.space_group_name_H-M   'P 1'
#
loop_
_entity.id
_entity.type
_entity.pdbx_description
1 polymer ?
#
loop_
_entity_poly.entity_id
_entity_poly.type
_entity_poly.pdbx_seq_one_letter_code
_entity_poly.pdbx_strand_id
1 'polypeptide(L)'
;EKREGRPLAILDLALPRDVDPAVRDLPGVTLVDLESLQEVLATTEAGADVEAARGIVTQEVGAFLAWQRAAKIAPTVVALRSRADELVDAELARLSGRLPLDAAARAEVEATVRRVVDKLLHTPTVRVKELHEAPEGLSYADALRELFGLDRAAPAAVTTTPLTLVEDDS
;
A
#
# COMPACT_ATOMS: atom_id res chain seq x y z
N GLU A 1 -55.69 12.77 17.33
CA GLU A 1 -56.37 13.54 16.26
C GLU A 1 -56.57 12.66 15.03
N LYS A 2 -57.74 12.68 14.40
CA LYS A 2 -57.97 11.99 13.12
C LYS A 2 -57.35 12.80 12.00
N ARG A 3 -56.44 12.19 11.22
CA ARG A 3 -55.96 12.77 9.97
C ARG A 3 -57.02 12.53 8.91
N GLU A 4 -57.79 13.56 8.58
CA GLU A 4 -58.89 13.53 7.59
C GLU A 4 -58.39 13.31 6.15
N GLY A 5 -57.68 12.21 5.89
CA GLY A 5 -57.12 11.90 4.57
C GLY A 5 -55.97 12.82 4.12
N ARG A 6 -55.40 13.61 5.03
CA ARG A 6 -54.24 14.48 4.71
C ARG A 6 -53.01 13.64 4.33
N PRO A 7 -52.29 14.00 3.25
CA PRO A 7 -51.07 13.31 2.85
C PRO A 7 -50.03 13.23 3.98
N LEU A 8 -49.30 12.12 4.05
CA LEU A 8 -48.21 11.89 5.01
C LEU A 8 -46.94 11.51 4.26
N ALA A 9 -45.89 12.33 4.39
CA ALA A 9 -44.55 11.96 4.00
C ALA A 9 -43.80 11.37 5.20
N ILE A 10 -43.21 10.20 5.02
CA ILE A 10 -42.33 9.52 5.97
C ILE A 10 -40.92 9.56 5.39
N LEU A 11 -39.96 10.05 6.17
CA LEU A 11 -38.55 10.09 5.79
C LEU A 11 -37.79 9.09 6.67
N ASP A 12 -37.31 8.00 6.07
CA ASP A 12 -36.53 6.96 6.76
C ASP A 12 -35.07 6.98 6.27
N LEU A 13 -34.19 7.57 7.09
CA LEU A 13 -32.75 7.66 6.80
C LEU A 13 -31.91 6.71 7.68
N ALA A 14 -32.55 5.77 8.39
CA ALA A 14 -31.87 4.90 9.34
C ALA A 14 -31.22 3.68 8.67
N LEU A 15 -30.12 3.20 9.25
CA LEU A 15 -29.44 1.95 8.89
C LEU A 15 -29.17 1.14 10.17
N PRO A 16 -29.91 0.02 10.42
CA PRO A 16 -31.02 -0.53 9.62
C PRO A 16 -32.28 0.35 9.64
N ARG A 17 -33.19 0.12 8.68
CA ARG A 17 -34.45 0.88 8.51
C ARG A 17 -35.37 0.81 9.74
N ASP A 18 -36.01 1.94 10.05
CA ASP A 18 -36.97 2.06 11.16
C ASP A 18 -38.42 1.79 10.71
N VAL A 19 -38.69 1.96 9.41
CA VAL A 19 -40.03 1.89 8.85
C VAL A 19 -40.15 0.68 7.92
N ASP A 20 -41.23 -0.08 8.10
CA ASP A 20 -41.55 -1.18 7.19
C ASP A 20 -41.87 -0.63 5.79
N PRO A 21 -41.20 -1.09 4.72
CA PRO A 21 -41.47 -0.67 3.34
C PRO A 21 -42.94 -0.80 2.91
N ALA A 22 -43.71 -1.72 3.53
CA ALA A 22 -45.12 -1.94 3.26
C ALA A 22 -46.00 -0.71 3.55
N VAL A 23 -45.50 0.29 4.32
CA VAL A 23 -46.26 1.54 4.53
C VAL A 23 -46.50 2.31 3.22
N ARG A 24 -45.75 2.03 2.14
CA ARG A 24 -45.97 2.60 0.81
C ARG A 24 -47.34 2.25 0.22
N ASP A 25 -47.91 1.12 0.63
CA ASP A 25 -49.20 0.64 0.11
C ASP A 25 -50.39 1.34 0.79
N LEU A 26 -50.15 2.13 1.85
CA LEU A 26 -51.19 2.84 2.57
C LEU A 26 -51.64 4.09 1.80
N PRO A 27 -52.97 4.30 1.66
CA PRO A 27 -53.50 5.48 0.96
C PRO A 27 -53.00 6.79 1.57
N GLY A 28 -52.42 7.66 0.73
CA GLY A 28 -51.94 8.98 1.14
C GLY A 28 -50.59 8.97 1.87
N VAL A 29 -49.87 7.85 1.89
CA VAL A 29 -48.51 7.75 2.46
C VAL A 29 -47.46 7.77 1.35
N THR A 30 -46.44 8.61 1.52
CA THR A 30 -45.23 8.61 0.70
C THR A 30 -44.05 8.27 1.61
N LEU A 31 -43.35 7.17 1.33
CA LEU A 31 -42.08 6.83 2.00
C LEU A 31 -40.91 7.27 1.14
N VAL A 32 -40.07 8.15 1.69
CA VAL A 32 -38.76 8.53 1.15
C VAL A 32 -37.71 7.86 2.03
N ASP A 33 -36.93 6.96 1.44
CA ASP A 33 -35.83 6.27 2.09
C ASP A 33 -34.50 6.55 1.39
N LEU A 34 -33.39 6.07 1.96
CA LEU A 34 -32.06 6.26 1.38
C LEU A 34 -31.94 5.72 -0.04
N GLU A 35 -32.62 4.62 -0.37
CA GLU A 35 -32.56 4.00 -1.70
C GLU A 35 -33.28 4.87 -2.75
N SER A 36 -34.51 5.31 -2.44
CA SER A 36 -35.24 6.24 -3.32
C SER A 36 -34.57 7.61 -3.44
N LEU A 37 -33.90 8.09 -2.39
CA LEU A 37 -33.06 9.29 -2.49
C LEU A 37 -31.85 9.09 -3.41
N GLN A 38 -31.19 7.92 -3.36
CA GLN A 38 -30.07 7.61 -4.25
C GLN A 38 -30.50 7.59 -5.72
N GLU A 39 -31.64 6.99 -6.05
CA GLU A 39 -32.17 6.96 -7.43
C GLU A 39 -32.43 8.36 -7.98
N VAL A 40 -33.05 9.23 -7.18
CA VAL A 40 -33.33 10.62 -7.60
C VAL A 40 -32.04 11.39 -7.79
N LEU A 41 -31.11 11.31 -6.84
CA LEU A 41 -29.85 12.04 -6.86
C LEU A 41 -28.92 11.58 -8.00
N ALA A 42 -28.98 10.30 -8.41
CA ALA A 42 -28.17 9.77 -9.50
C ALA A 42 -28.35 10.51 -10.85
N THR A 43 -29.52 11.12 -11.06
CA THR A 43 -29.84 11.88 -12.29
C THR A 43 -29.50 13.37 -12.20
N THR A 44 -29.01 13.84 -11.04
CA THR A 44 -28.66 15.25 -10.79
C THR A 44 -27.16 15.52 -10.98
N GLU A 45 -26.75 16.79 -11.00
CA GLU A 45 -25.33 17.18 -10.97
C GLU A 45 -24.57 16.54 -9.80
N ALA A 46 -25.22 16.41 -8.64
CA ALA A 46 -24.65 15.74 -7.47
C ALA A 46 -24.33 14.26 -7.75
N GLY A 47 -25.10 13.58 -8.62
CA GLY A 47 -24.79 12.22 -9.07
C GLY A 47 -23.53 12.15 -9.91
N ALA A 48 -23.32 13.14 -10.79
CA ALA A 48 -22.10 13.24 -11.59
C ALA A 48 -20.87 13.54 -10.72
N ASP A 49 -21.01 14.41 -9.71
CA ASP A 49 -19.94 14.71 -8.75
C ASP A 49 -19.53 13.47 -7.93
N VAL A 50 -20.50 12.65 -7.52
CA VAL A 50 -20.24 11.38 -6.84
C VAL A 50 -19.44 10.43 -7.74
N GLU A 51 -19.78 10.34 -9.02
CA GLU A 51 -19.05 9.48 -9.95
C GLU A 51 -17.62 10.00 -10.19
N ALA A 52 -17.44 11.31 -10.34
CA ALA A 52 -16.12 11.92 -10.41
C ALA A 52 -15.27 11.62 -9.16
N ALA A 53 -15.87 11.74 -7.98
CA ALA A 53 -15.21 11.39 -6.71
C ALA A 53 -14.84 9.89 -6.65
N ARG A 54 -15.71 8.99 -7.11
CA ARG A 54 -15.40 7.55 -7.22
C ARG A 54 -14.22 7.30 -8.16
N GLY A 55 -14.12 8.04 -9.26
CA GLY A 55 -12.98 8.02 -10.17
C GLY A 55 -11.66 8.35 -9.46
N ILE A 56 -11.64 9.44 -8.71
CA ILE A 56 -10.47 9.87 -7.91
C ILE A 56 -10.10 8.77 -6.89
N VAL A 57 -11.07 8.29 -6.11
CA VAL A 57 -10.83 7.24 -5.12
C VAL A 57 -10.26 5.98 -5.78
N THR A 58 -10.79 5.58 -6.93
CA THR A 58 -10.32 4.40 -7.67
C THR A 58 -8.86 4.57 -8.11
N GLN A 59 -8.50 5.75 -8.62
CA GLN A 59 -7.12 6.06 -9.00
C GLN A 59 -6.18 6.02 -7.79
N GLU A 60 -6.57 6.65 -6.67
CA GLU A 60 -5.77 6.69 -5.45
C GLU A 60 -5.63 5.30 -4.81
N VAL A 61 -6.68 4.47 -4.84
CA VAL A 61 -6.59 3.07 -4.39
C VAL A 61 -5.60 2.30 -5.26
N GLY A 62 -5.62 2.50 -6.57
CA GLY A 62 -4.64 1.90 -7.48
C GLY A 62 -3.20 2.30 -7.14
N ALA A 63 -2.97 3.61 -6.95
CA ALA A 63 -1.67 4.16 -6.57
C ALA A 63 -1.20 3.63 -5.20
N PHE A 64 -2.09 3.60 -4.21
CA PHE A 64 -1.81 3.07 -2.88
C PHE A 64 -1.42 1.59 -2.90
N LEU A 65 -2.14 0.76 -3.66
CA LEU A 65 -1.82 -0.66 -3.78
C LEU A 65 -0.48 -0.88 -4.47
N ALA A 66 -0.12 -0.08 -5.48
CA ALA A 66 1.20 -0.12 -6.09
C ALA A 66 2.31 0.28 -5.11
N TRP A 67 2.10 1.36 -4.36
CA TRP A 67 3.02 1.79 -3.30
C TRP A 67 3.18 0.71 -2.21
N GLN A 68 2.10 0.06 -1.79
CA GLN A 68 2.15 -0.99 -0.78
C GLN A 68 2.96 -2.20 -1.27
N ARG A 69 2.83 -2.59 -2.55
CA ARG A 69 3.69 -3.62 -3.14
C ARG A 69 5.18 -3.20 -3.10
N ALA A 70 5.48 -1.93 -3.37
CA ALA A 70 6.84 -1.37 -3.26
C ALA A 70 7.43 -1.44 -1.86
N ALA A 71 6.64 -1.06 -0.87
CA ALA A 71 7.05 -1.09 0.52
C ALA A 71 7.45 -2.50 0.99
N LYS A 72 6.81 -3.56 0.48
CA LYS A 72 7.13 -4.96 0.83
C LYS A 72 8.49 -5.44 0.33
N ILE A 73 9.08 -4.73 -0.63
CA ILE A 73 10.25 -5.21 -1.36
C ILE A 73 11.52 -4.45 -0.96
N ALA A 74 11.38 -3.20 -0.52
CA ALA A 74 12.49 -2.41 0.03
C ALA A 74 13.31 -3.16 1.11
N PRO A 75 12.71 -3.87 2.10
CA PRO A 75 13.48 -4.62 3.10
C PRO A 75 14.35 -5.73 2.48
N THR A 76 13.88 -6.37 1.41
CA THR A 76 14.61 -7.44 0.72
C THR A 76 15.84 -6.91 -0.01
N VAL A 77 15.69 -5.77 -0.69
CA VAL A 77 16.82 -5.09 -1.35
C VAL A 77 17.87 -4.64 -0.34
N VAL A 78 17.44 -4.11 0.81
CA VAL A 78 18.35 -3.72 1.89
C VAL A 78 19.11 -4.94 2.40
N ALA A 79 18.42 -6.03 2.72
CA ALA A 79 19.05 -7.27 3.20
C ALA A 79 20.07 -7.84 2.18
N LEU A 80 19.75 -7.80 0.89
CA LEU A 80 20.65 -8.24 -0.17
C LEU A 80 21.94 -7.42 -0.20
N ARG A 81 21.83 -6.08 -0.12
CA ARG A 81 22.98 -5.18 -0.13
C ARG A 81 23.86 -5.39 1.10
N SER A 82 23.26 -5.47 2.29
CA SER A 82 24.00 -5.76 3.52
C SER A 82 24.78 -7.07 3.45
N ARG A 83 24.16 -8.14 2.94
CA ARG A 83 24.85 -9.43 2.77
C ARG A 83 25.99 -9.38 1.75
N ALA A 84 25.86 -8.57 0.71
CA ALA A 84 26.93 -8.37 -0.26
C ALA A 84 28.11 -7.59 0.34
N ASP A 85 27.83 -6.55 1.12
CA ASP A 85 28.85 -5.78 1.84
C ASP A 85 29.62 -6.67 2.84
N GLU A 86 28.91 -7.48 3.63
CA GLU A 86 29.52 -8.46 4.55
C GLU A 86 30.45 -9.43 3.82
N LEU A 87 30.05 -9.90 2.63
CA LEU A 87 30.86 -10.79 1.81
C LEU A 87 32.11 -10.09 1.26
N VAL A 88 31.97 -8.84 0.80
CA VAL A 88 33.10 -8.03 0.33
C VAL A 88 34.11 -7.81 1.45
N ASP A 89 33.65 -7.43 2.64
CA ASP A 89 34.51 -7.18 3.79
C ASP A 89 35.25 -8.45 4.23
N ALA A 90 34.56 -9.60 4.25
CA ALA A 90 35.19 -10.89 4.54
C ALA A 90 36.28 -11.27 3.54
N GLU A 91 36.06 -11.04 2.24
CA GLU A 91 37.03 -11.36 1.20
C GLU A 91 38.23 -10.41 1.21
N LEU A 92 38.02 -9.12 1.46
CA LEU A 92 39.10 -8.14 1.61
C LEU A 92 39.97 -8.42 2.84
N ALA A 93 39.36 -8.84 3.95
CA ALA A 93 40.08 -9.29 5.14
C ALA A 93 40.92 -10.54 4.84
N ARG A 94 40.35 -11.53 4.14
CA ARG A 94 41.06 -12.75 3.72
C ARG A 94 42.23 -12.45 2.79
N LEU A 95 42.06 -11.52 1.84
CA LEU A 95 43.13 -11.08 0.94
C LEU A 95 44.27 -10.41 1.72
N SER A 96 43.92 -9.53 2.66
CA SER A 96 44.90 -8.82 3.49
C SER A 96 45.77 -9.75 4.34
N GLY A 97 45.25 -10.90 4.76
CA GLY A 97 46.02 -11.93 5.46
C GLY A 97 46.91 -12.81 4.57
N ARG A 98 46.68 -12.83 3.24
CA ARG A 98 47.39 -13.70 2.29
C ARG A 98 48.43 -12.99 1.45
N LEU A 99 48.18 -11.73 1.09
CA LEU A 99 49.09 -10.92 0.27
C LEU A 99 49.55 -9.68 1.03
N PRO A 100 50.86 -9.42 1.11
CA PRO A 100 51.38 -8.17 1.62
C PRO A 100 51.18 -7.07 0.56
N LEU A 101 50.01 -6.43 0.58
CA LEU A 101 49.71 -5.24 -0.23
C LEU A 101 50.08 -3.97 0.54
N ASP A 102 50.67 -3.00 -0.17
CA ASP A 102 50.81 -1.64 0.34
C ASP A 102 49.42 -0.97 0.50
N ALA A 103 49.39 0.19 1.16
CA ALA A 103 48.14 0.87 1.47
C ALA A 103 47.39 1.34 0.21
N ALA A 104 48.11 1.77 -0.83
CA ALA A 104 47.52 2.27 -2.07
C ALA A 104 46.87 1.14 -2.89
N ALA A 105 47.59 0.02 -3.06
CA ALA A 105 47.09 -1.16 -3.73
C ALA A 105 45.87 -1.77 -3.00
N ARG A 106 45.89 -1.80 -1.65
CA ARG A 106 44.74 -2.27 -0.87
C ARG A 106 43.50 -1.41 -1.11
N ALA A 107 43.65 -0.08 -1.10
CA ALA A 107 42.54 0.83 -1.35
C ALA A 107 41.97 0.69 -2.77
N GLU A 108 42.83 0.52 -3.79
CA GLU A 108 42.36 0.36 -5.17
C GLU A 108 41.62 -0.97 -5.38
N VAL A 109 42.09 -2.05 -4.74
CA VAL A 109 41.41 -3.35 -4.77
C VAL A 109 40.05 -3.25 -4.09
N GLU A 110 39.98 -2.66 -2.89
CA GLU A 110 38.71 -2.45 -2.19
C GLU A 110 37.72 -1.64 -3.05
N ALA A 111 38.15 -0.50 -3.58
CA ALA A 111 37.31 0.35 -4.42
C ALA A 111 36.83 -0.41 -5.66
N THR A 112 37.68 -1.24 -6.27
CA THR A 112 37.32 -2.03 -7.45
C THR A 112 36.31 -3.12 -7.11
N VAL A 113 36.49 -3.86 -6.03
CA VAL A 113 35.55 -4.91 -5.60
C VAL A 113 34.19 -4.30 -5.27
N ARG A 114 34.15 -3.22 -4.48
CA ARG A 114 32.90 -2.51 -4.16
C ARG A 114 32.20 -2.02 -5.42
N ARG A 115 32.91 -1.38 -6.35
CA ARG A 115 32.34 -0.95 -7.65
C ARG A 115 31.76 -2.10 -8.48
N VAL A 116 32.39 -3.28 -8.46
CA VAL A 116 31.88 -4.46 -9.17
C VAL A 116 30.58 -4.94 -8.54
N VAL A 117 30.54 -5.06 -7.21
CA VAL A 117 29.33 -5.48 -6.48
C VAL A 117 28.20 -4.48 -6.67
N ASP A 118 28.47 -3.18 -6.59
CA ASP A 118 27.49 -2.13 -6.85
C ASP A 118 26.88 -2.25 -8.25
N LYS A 119 27.72 -2.46 -9.27
CA LYS A 119 27.26 -2.66 -10.66
C LYS A 119 26.44 -3.93 -10.81
N LEU A 120 26.83 -5.04 -10.18
CA LEU A 120 26.09 -6.30 -10.22
C LEU A 120 24.71 -6.19 -9.55
N LEU A 121 24.62 -5.47 -8.42
CA LEU A 121 23.37 -5.31 -7.67
C LEU A 121 22.47 -4.20 -8.23
N HIS A 122 23.00 -3.25 -8.99
CA HIS A 122 22.22 -2.14 -9.54
C HIS A 122 21.08 -2.61 -10.45
N THR A 123 21.38 -3.38 -11.51
CA THR A 123 20.37 -3.81 -12.49
C THR A 123 19.26 -4.66 -11.87
N PRO A 124 19.54 -5.71 -11.06
CA PRO A 124 18.49 -6.46 -10.37
C PRO A 124 17.66 -5.57 -9.44
N THR A 125 18.29 -4.68 -8.66
CA THR A 125 17.58 -3.78 -7.74
C THR A 125 16.63 -2.81 -8.47
N VAL A 126 17.01 -2.32 -9.64
CA VAL A 126 16.14 -1.46 -10.46
C VAL A 126 14.98 -2.27 -11.04
N ARG A 127 15.27 -3.44 -11.63
CA ARG A 127 14.24 -4.34 -12.17
C ARG A 127 13.20 -4.77 -11.14
N VAL A 128 13.64 -4.99 -9.91
CA VAL A 128 12.74 -5.22 -8.78
C VAL A 128 11.70 -4.13 -8.68
N LYS A 129 12.13 -2.87 -8.60
CA LYS A 129 11.23 -1.73 -8.41
C LYS A 129 10.27 -1.53 -9.59
N GLU A 130 10.72 -1.80 -10.81
CA GLU A 130 9.91 -1.70 -12.03
C GLU A 130 8.84 -2.81 -12.13
N LEU A 131 9.13 -4.03 -11.69
CA LEU A 131 8.23 -5.19 -11.84
C LEU A 131 7.02 -5.18 -10.89
N HIS A 132 6.85 -4.15 -10.07
CA HIS A 132 5.67 -3.99 -9.19
C HIS A 132 4.40 -3.56 -9.93
N GLU A 133 4.57 -3.21 -11.20
CA GLU A 133 3.51 -2.81 -12.13
C GLU A 133 2.89 -4.02 -12.86
N ALA A 134 3.47 -5.22 -12.76
CA ALA A 134 2.95 -6.43 -13.42
C ALA A 134 1.82 -7.09 -12.59
N PRO A 135 0.62 -7.36 -13.17
CA PRO A 135 -0.54 -7.86 -12.44
C PRO A 135 -0.45 -9.31 -11.96
N GLU A 136 0.36 -10.17 -12.58
CA GLU A 136 0.32 -11.62 -12.35
C GLU A 136 1.70 -12.27 -12.40
N GLY A 137 2.10 -12.89 -11.30
CA GLY A 137 3.31 -13.69 -11.20
C GLY A 137 3.90 -13.61 -9.80
N LEU A 138 4.43 -14.73 -9.30
CA LEU A 138 5.30 -14.81 -8.12
C LEU A 138 6.07 -13.50 -7.99
N SER A 139 5.88 -12.78 -6.88
CA SER A 139 6.50 -11.46 -6.71
C SER A 139 7.98 -11.63 -7.00
N TYR A 140 8.52 -10.87 -7.95
CA TYR A 140 9.94 -10.95 -8.31
C TYR A 140 10.85 -10.79 -7.07
N ALA A 141 10.33 -10.16 -6.00
CA ALA A 141 10.95 -10.13 -4.69
C ALA A 141 10.95 -11.48 -3.94
N ASP A 142 9.89 -12.29 -4.05
CA ASP A 142 9.87 -13.66 -3.52
C ASP A 142 10.94 -14.51 -4.22
N ALA A 143 11.03 -14.41 -5.56
CA ALA A 143 12.07 -15.07 -6.33
C ALA A 143 13.49 -14.62 -5.93
N LEU A 144 13.69 -13.34 -5.59
CA LEU A 144 14.97 -12.87 -5.07
C LEU A 144 15.24 -13.30 -3.64
N ARG A 145 14.23 -13.37 -2.77
CA ARG A 145 14.39 -13.92 -1.42
C ARG A 145 14.84 -15.37 -1.49
N GLU A 146 14.25 -16.15 -2.38
CA GLU A 146 14.60 -17.55 -2.60
C GLU A 146 15.99 -17.69 -3.25
N LEU A 147 16.25 -16.97 -4.36
CA LEU A 147 17.52 -17.06 -5.11
C LEU A 147 18.74 -16.66 -4.27
N PHE A 148 18.56 -15.72 -3.33
CA PHE A 148 19.65 -15.23 -2.47
C PHE A 148 19.59 -15.76 -1.03
N GLY A 149 18.65 -16.65 -0.72
CA GLY A 149 18.51 -17.26 0.61
C GLY A 149 18.35 -16.23 1.74
N LEU A 150 17.58 -15.17 1.49
CA LEU A 150 17.42 -14.03 2.42
C LEU A 150 16.46 -14.33 3.59
N ASP A 151 15.81 -15.50 3.59
CA ASP A 151 14.94 -15.97 4.69
C ASP A 151 15.75 -16.59 5.85
N ARG A 152 16.63 -15.78 6.44
CA ARG A 152 17.18 -16.09 7.77
C ARG A 152 17.04 -14.88 8.69
N ALA A 153 15.91 -14.87 9.41
CA ALA A 153 15.54 -13.98 10.50
C ALA A 153 15.44 -12.50 10.14
N ALA A 154 14.20 -12.01 10.05
CA ALA A 154 13.91 -10.59 10.12
C ALA A 154 14.55 -9.99 11.39
N PRO A 155 15.41 -8.95 11.30
CA PRO A 155 15.70 -8.16 12.46
C PRO A 155 14.44 -7.38 12.82
N ALA A 156 13.88 -7.70 13.98
CA ALA A 156 12.81 -6.96 14.62
C ALA A 156 13.26 -5.52 14.91
N ALA A 157 12.72 -4.55 14.16
CA ALA A 157 12.67 -3.10 14.42
C ALA A 157 12.12 -2.46 13.13
N VAL A 158 11.05 -1.65 13.04
CA VAL A 158 10.41 -0.72 13.96
C VAL A 158 8.94 -0.63 13.53
N THR A 159 8.00 -1.06 14.38
CA THR A 159 6.59 -0.67 14.30
C THR A 159 6.21 -0.05 15.63
N THR A 160 6.46 1.24 15.81
CA THR A 160 5.76 2.07 16.80
C THR A 160 5.96 3.54 16.45
N THR A 161 5.01 4.12 15.73
CA THR A 161 4.62 5.50 16.00
C THR A 161 3.15 5.44 16.39
N PRO A 162 2.81 5.56 17.69
CA PRO A 162 1.43 5.75 18.10
C PRO A 162 0.97 7.11 17.56
N LEU A 163 -0.11 7.13 16.79
CA LEU A 163 -0.88 8.35 16.56
C LEU A 163 -1.53 8.73 17.89
N THR A 164 -0.92 9.66 18.62
CA THR A 164 -1.60 10.38 19.70
C THR A 164 -2.60 11.32 19.06
N LEU A 165 -3.88 10.93 19.10
CA LEU A 165 -5.00 11.86 18.94
C LEU A 165 -4.91 12.86 20.10
N VAL A 166 -4.75 14.13 19.77
CA VAL A 166 -4.92 15.24 20.72
C VAL A 166 -6.42 15.33 20.97
N GLU A 167 -6.86 14.92 22.16
CA GLU A 167 -8.18 15.27 22.67
C GLU A 167 -8.17 16.78 22.94
N ASP A 168 -9.09 17.47 22.26
CA ASP A 168 -9.46 18.85 22.45
C ASP A 168 -10.21 18.96 23.78
N ASP A 169 -9.64 19.65 24.77
CA ASP A 169 -10.27 19.88 26.06
C ASP A 169 -10.87 21.29 26.10
N SER A 170 -12.20 21.29 26.20
CA SER A 170 -13.15 22.27 26.80
C SER A 170 -12.68 23.70 27.10
#